data_AF-A0A0R1FSQ0-F1
#
_entry.id   AF-A0A0R1FSQ0-F1
#
_cell.length_a   1.000
_cell.length_b   1.000
_cell.length_c   1.000
_cell.angle_alpha   90.00
_cell.angle_beta   90.00
_cell.angle_gamma   90.00
#
_symmetry.space_group_name_H-M   'P 1'
#
loop_
_entity.id
_entity.type
_entity.pdbx_description
1 polymer ?
#
loop_
_entity_poly.entity_id
_entity_poly.type
_entity_poly.pdbx_seq_one_letter_code
_entity_poly.pdbx_strand_id
1 'polypeptide(L)'
;MGFTKILPTIGSLISFALCFYFLSIAMVKIPLNIAYANWSALGILATTAIASLVYKEQINVMSMIGIVFIIIGVVLLNLFSAK
;
A
#
# COMPACT_ATOMS: atom_id res chain seq x y z
N MET A 1 9.18 -27.83 4.39
CA MET A 1 9.90 -28.17 3.14
C MET A 1 9.06 -27.69 1.96
N GLY A 2 9.48 -26.67 1.20
CA GLY A 2 8.64 -26.07 0.15
C GLY A 2 9.39 -25.43 -1.03
N PHE A 3 10.66 -25.78 -1.24
CA PHE A 3 11.51 -25.25 -2.32
C PHE A 3 11.53 -26.17 -3.56
N THR A 4 10.39 -26.79 -3.91
CA THR A 4 10.32 -27.79 -5.00
C THR A 4 9.88 -27.22 -6.36
N LYS A 5 9.50 -25.93 -6.44
CA LYS A 5 9.17 -25.31 -7.73
C LYS A 5 10.07 -24.09 -7.99
N ILE A 6 11.01 -24.26 -8.91
CA ILE A 6 11.97 -23.23 -9.36
C ILE A 6 11.23 -22.04 -10.02
N LEU A 7 10.09 -22.31 -10.68
CA LEU A 7 9.23 -21.30 -11.32
C LEU A 7 8.69 -20.22 -10.34
N PRO A 8 7.98 -20.55 -9.25
CA PRO A 8 7.47 -19.55 -8.30
C PRO A 8 8.58 -18.84 -7.50
N THR A 9 9.72 -19.48 -7.26
CA THR A 9 10.87 -18.82 -6.60
C THR A 9 11.45 -17.71 -7.49
N ILE A 10 11.64 -17.98 -8.78
CA ILE A 10 12.11 -16.97 -9.74
C ILE A 10 11.05 -15.88 -9.93
N GLY A 11 9.77 -16.25 -9.99
CA GLY A 11 8.66 -15.28 -10.07
C GLY A 11 8.58 -14.35 -8.85
N SER A 12 8.81 -14.88 -7.64
CA SER A 12 8.93 -14.10 -6.41
C SER A 12 10.12 -13.15 -6.48
N LEU A 13 11.30 -13.62 -6.89
CA LEU A 13 12.52 -12.82 -6.99
C LEU A 13 12.38 -11.67 -8.00
N ILE A 14 11.79 -11.95 -9.17
CA ILE A 14 11.50 -10.95 -10.20
C ILE A 14 10.46 -9.93 -9.72
N SER A 15 9.40 -10.38 -9.04
CA SER A 15 8.40 -9.46 -8.45
C SER A 15 9.02 -8.58 -7.37
N PHE A 16 9.92 -9.13 -6.55
CA PHE A 16 10.67 -8.36 -5.56
C PHE A 16 11.56 -7.31 -6.21
N ALA A 17 12.29 -7.69 -7.27
CA ALA A 17 13.13 -6.77 -8.04
C ALA A 17 12.31 -5.68 -8.73
N LEU A 18 11.16 -6.02 -9.34
CA LEU A 18 10.25 -5.04 -9.94
C LEU A 18 9.66 -4.09 -8.90
N CYS A 19 9.23 -4.60 -7.74
CA CYS A 19 8.75 -3.77 -6.63
C CYS A 19 9.83 -2.79 -6.17
N PHE A 20 11.05 -3.25 -5.96
CA PHE A 20 12.16 -2.39 -5.57
C PHE A 20 12.54 -1.38 -6.65
N TYR A 21 12.45 -1.77 -7.93
CA TYR A 21 12.74 -0.88 -9.05
C TYR A 21 11.68 0.22 -9.18
N PHE A 22 10.39 -0.12 -9.06
CA PHE A 22 9.30 0.86 -9.04
C PHE A 22 9.36 1.77 -7.80
N LEU A 23 9.74 1.21 -6.65
CA LEU A 23 10.01 1.99 -5.43
C LEU A 23 11.17 2.97 -5.65
N SER A 24 12.25 2.53 -6.29
CA SER A 24 13.41 3.38 -6.61
C SER A 24 13.04 4.52 -7.57
N ILE A 25 12.22 4.24 -8.59
CA ILE A 25 11.70 5.28 -9.51
C ILE A 25 10.76 6.25 -8.78
N ALA A 26 9.90 5.75 -7.89
CA ALA A 26 9.03 6.59 -7.07
C ALA A 26 9.83 7.48 -6.11
N MET A 27 10.91 6.96 -5.51
CA MET A 27 11.79 7.72 -4.61
C MET A 27 12.56 8.86 -5.31
N VAL A 28 12.81 8.76 -6.62
CA VAL A 28 13.52 9.81 -7.36
C VAL A 28 12.61 11.01 -7.70
N LYS A 29 11.29 10.82 -7.79
CA LYS A 29 10.33 11.89 -8.14
C LYS A 29 9.47 12.40 -6.99
N ILE A 30 9.33 11.62 -5.93
CA ILE A 30 8.41 11.91 -4.81
C ILE A 30 9.24 11.96 -3.54
N PRO A 31 9.10 12.97 -2.66
CA PRO A 31 9.81 12.95 -1.39
C PRO A 31 9.43 11.71 -0.61
N LEU A 32 10.45 11.09 -0.01
CA LEU A 32 10.37 9.84 0.72
C LEU A 32 9.11 9.75 1.62
N ASN A 33 8.80 10.86 2.31
CA ASN A 33 7.65 10.98 3.22
C ASN A 33 6.30 10.62 2.57
N ILE A 34 6.07 11.00 1.31
CA ILE A 34 4.81 10.73 0.60
C ILE A 34 4.76 9.34 0.04
N ALA A 35 5.88 8.83 -0.46
CA ALA A 35 5.97 7.46 -0.92
C ALA A 35 5.60 6.49 0.21
N TYR A 36 6.15 6.68 1.41
CA TYR A 36 5.82 5.88 2.59
C TYR A 36 4.37 6.10 3.06
N ALA A 37 3.90 7.35 3.15
CA ALA A 37 2.54 7.63 3.59
C ALA A 37 1.48 7.01 2.66
N ASN A 38 1.65 7.16 1.35
CA ASN A 38 0.73 6.60 0.37
C ASN A 38 0.78 5.07 0.36
N TRP A 39 1.96 4.47 0.51
CA TRP A 39 2.10 3.01 0.60
C TRP A 39 1.39 2.44 1.83
N SER A 40 1.60 3.03 3.02
CA SER A 40 0.91 2.60 4.23
C SER A 40 -0.60 2.80 4.14
N ALA A 41 -1.06 3.92 3.59
CA ALA A 41 -2.48 4.17 3.43
C ALA A 41 -3.15 3.23 2.42
N LEU A 42 -2.53 2.97 1.26
CA LEU A 42 -2.99 1.97 0.31
C LEU A 42 -3.08 0.59 0.97
N GLY A 43 -2.09 0.22 1.79
CA GLY A 43 -2.11 -1.04 2.53
C GLY A 43 -3.32 -1.12 3.48
N ILE A 44 -3.58 -0.07 4.26
CA ILE A 44 -4.72 -0.04 5.19
C ILE A 44 -6.04 -0.08 4.41
N LEU A 45 -6.19 0.75 3.37
CA LEU A 45 -7.39 0.79 2.53
C LEU A 45 -7.67 -0.56 1.87
N ALA A 46 -6.66 -1.20 1.28
CA ALA A 46 -6.78 -2.50 0.66
C ALA A 46 -7.15 -3.58 1.69
N THR A 47 -6.47 -3.58 2.84
CA THR A 47 -6.76 -4.54 3.92
C THR A 47 -8.19 -4.36 4.43
N THR A 48 -8.65 -3.12 4.63
CA THR A 48 -10.02 -2.85 5.08
C THR A 48 -11.06 -3.17 4.00
N ALA A 49 -10.78 -2.90 2.73
CA ALA A 49 -11.66 -3.27 1.61
C ALA A 49 -11.79 -4.80 1.50
N ILE A 50 -10.67 -5.53 1.61
CA ILE A 50 -10.67 -7.00 1.62
C ILE A 50 -11.41 -7.53 2.85
N ALA A 51 -11.17 -6.97 4.03
CA ALA A 51 -11.87 -7.35 5.26
C ALA A 51 -13.38 -7.16 5.11
N SER A 52 -13.82 -6.02 4.56
CA SER A 52 -15.24 -5.77 4.31
C SER A 52 -15.86 -6.73 3.30
N LEU A 53 -15.17 -7.01 2.18
CA LEU A 53 -15.67 -7.87 1.11
C LEU A 53 -15.69 -9.36 1.50
N VAL A 54 -14.64 -9.84 2.18
CA VAL A 54 -14.45 -11.26 2.50
C VAL A 54 -15.17 -11.64 3.79
N TYR A 55 -15.05 -10.83 4.84
CA TYR A 55 -15.63 -11.17 6.15
C TYR A 55 -17.07 -10.69 6.31
N LYS A 56 -17.59 -9.82 5.42
CA LYS A 56 -18.90 -9.15 5.58
C LYS A 56 -19.10 -8.56 6.99
N GLU A 57 -18.01 -8.30 7.71
CA GLU A 57 -18.07 -7.67 9.00
C GLU A 57 -18.66 -6.28 8.80
N GLN A 58 -19.66 -5.94 9.59
CA GLN A 58 -20.23 -4.62 9.55
C GLN A 58 -19.10 -3.64 9.90
N ILE A 59 -18.64 -2.90 8.90
CA ILE A 59 -17.65 -1.85 9.10
C ILE A 59 -18.27 -0.90 10.12
N ASN A 60 -17.75 -0.96 11.35
CA ASN A 60 -18.22 -0.10 12.41
C ASN A 60 -17.99 1.36 11.97
N VAL A 61 -18.93 2.25 12.28
CA VAL A 61 -18.87 3.68 11.91
C VAL A 61 -17.53 4.29 12.34
N MET A 62 -16.97 3.81 13.46
CA MET A 62 -15.63 4.16 13.95
C MET A 62 -14.50 3.85 12.96
N SER A 63 -14.51 2.66 12.34
CA SER A 63 -13.51 2.25 11.34
C SER A 63 -13.61 3.09 10.08
N MET A 64 -14.83 3.45 9.66
CA MET A 64 -15.05 4.32 8.51
C MET A 64 -14.48 5.73 8.74
N ILE A 65 -14.67 6.29 9.93
CA ILE A 65 -14.08 7.59 10.31
C ILE A 65 -12.54 7.52 10.26
N GLY A 66 -11.94 6.44 10.79
CA GLY A 66 -10.49 6.24 10.75
C GLY A 66 -9.94 6.20 9.33
N ILE A 67 -10.62 5.48 8.42
CA ILE A 67 -10.25 5.41 7.00
C ILE A 67 -10.30 6.80 6.35
N VAL A 68 -11.36 7.57 6.59
CA VAL A 68 -11.50 8.93 6.05
C VAL A 68 -10.36 9.82 6.52
N PHE A 69 -9.97 9.73 7.80
CA PHE A 69 -8.83 10.47 8.34
C PHE A 69 -7.50 10.09 7.69
N ILE A 70 -7.27 8.79 7.44
CA ILE A 70 -6.08 8.31 6.72
C ILE A 70 -6.04 8.90 5.32
N ILE A 71 -7.16 8.87 4.59
CA ILE A 71 -7.26 9.43 3.23
C ILE A 71 -6.95 10.93 3.25
N ILE A 72 -7.54 11.69 4.18
CA ILE A 72 -7.29 13.13 4.31
C ILE A 72 -5.81 13.41 4.55
N GLY A 73 -5.17 12.66 5.45
CA GLY A 73 -3.73 12.80 5.74
C GLY A 73 -2.86 12.55 4.50
N VAL A 74 -3.18 11.54 3.71
CA VAL A 74 -2.44 11.22 2.47
C VAL A 74 -2.61 12.31 1.42
N VAL A 75 -3.83 12.81 1.24
CA VAL A 75 -4.14 13.88 0.28
C VAL A 75 -3.40 15.17 0.66
N LEU A 76 -3.39 15.52 1.95
CA LEU A 76 -2.63 16.67 2.45
C LEU A 76 -1.13 16.53 2.17
N LEU A 77 -0.55 15.37 2.47
CA LEU A 77 0.86 15.10 2.19
C LEU A 77 1.14 15.18 0.67
N ASN A 78 0.29 14.58 -0.15
CA ASN A 78 0.41 14.61 -1.61
C ASN A 78 0.38 16.05 -2.17
N LEU A 79 -0.54 16.89 -1.68
CA LEU A 79 -0.66 18.29 -2.07
C LEU A 79 0.50 19.16 -1.57
N PHE A 80 0.97 18.97 -0.34
CA PHE A 80 2.02 19.82 0.24
C PHE A 80 3.41 19.61 -0.37
N SER A 81 3.66 18.46 -0.99
CA SER A 81 4.89 18.22 -1.75
C SER A 81 4.79 18.53 -3.22
N ALA A 82 3.59 18.75 -3.76
CA ALA A 82 3.46 19.24 -5.12
C ALA A 82 3.91 20.72 -5.25
N LYS A 83 4.61 21.25 -4.23
CA LYS A 83 5.18 22.58 -4.13
C LYS A 83 6.63 22.46 -3.64
#